data_AF-A0A4R8HHS8-F1
#
_entry.id   AF-A0A4R8HHS8-F1
#
_cell.length_a   1.000
_cell.length_b   1.000
_cell.length_c   1.000
_cell.angle_alpha   90.00
_cell.angle_beta   90.00
_cell.angle_gamma   90.00
#
_symmetry.space_group_name_H-M   'P 1'
#
loop_
_entity.id
_entity.type
_entity.pdbx_description
1 polymer ?
#
loop_
_entity_poly.entity_id
_entity_poly.type
_entity_poly.pdbx_seq_one_letter_code
_entity_poly.pdbx_strand_id
1 'polypeptide(L)'
;MSTELGAKTAAISQPAESVSAAAVIERMKKVAECPTDAGLAAAINTSRSNIAKWKKRNSVPYAEISKFSAQFMTPVDYLITGNQAGKHRVATSVLNDRVLAILLKDFFAKSLLFVPKERDPSDYAKWLARKIARHYNDIEDIVQKLEAGLKMSRRDAEEAAIVAAEAIFFDLSGTTQSDQVGDE
;
A
#
# COMPACT_ATOMS: atom_id res chain seq x y z
N MET A 1 1.70 40.67 -20.22
CA MET A 1 2.44 39.92 -19.18
C MET A 1 1.94 38.48 -19.19
N SER A 2 2.39 37.68 -20.17
CA SER A 2 1.85 36.34 -20.44
C SER A 2 3.00 35.37 -20.66
N THR A 3 3.80 35.08 -19.63
CA THR A 3 4.93 34.15 -19.73
C THR A 3 5.25 33.51 -18.38
N GLU A 4 4.28 32.91 -17.68
CA GLU A 4 4.61 32.06 -16.52
C GLU A 4 3.78 30.75 -16.43
N LEU A 5 2.76 30.55 -17.27
CA LEU A 5 1.90 29.35 -17.20
C LEU A 5 2.44 28.14 -17.99
N GLY A 6 3.53 28.28 -18.75
CA GLY A 6 4.09 27.22 -19.59
C GLY A 6 5.18 26.35 -18.92
N ALA A 7 5.70 26.75 -17.76
CA ALA A 7 6.89 26.12 -17.18
C ALA A 7 6.61 25.04 -16.12
N LYS A 8 5.35 24.86 -15.69
CA LYS A 8 5.01 23.98 -14.55
C LYS A 8 4.53 22.57 -14.92
N THR A 9 4.36 22.27 -16.22
CA THR A 9 3.89 20.95 -16.70
C THR A 9 5.04 20.05 -17.19
N ALA A 10 6.30 20.48 -17.05
CA ALA A 10 7.48 19.73 -17.53
C ALA A 10 8.19 18.90 -16.45
N ALA A 11 7.65 18.82 -15.23
CA ALA A 11 8.22 18.01 -14.16
C ALA A 11 7.43 16.69 -14.03
N ILE A 12 8.18 15.58 -14.04
CA ILE A 12 7.75 14.18 -13.90
C ILE A 12 7.39 13.48 -15.23
N SER A 13 8.32 13.48 -16.17
CA SER A 13 8.51 12.29 -17.01
C SER A 13 10.00 12.06 -17.12
N GLN A 14 10.57 11.35 -16.13
CA GLN A 14 11.87 10.75 -16.38
C GLN A 14 11.69 9.74 -17.52
N PRO A 15 12.57 9.74 -18.53
CA PRO A 15 12.48 8.76 -19.60
C PRO A 15 12.49 7.36 -18.98
N ALA A 16 11.62 6.49 -19.45
CA ALA A 16 11.58 5.09 -19.01
C ALA A 16 13.00 4.52 -19.05
N GLU A 17 13.51 4.09 -17.90
CA GLU A 17 14.83 3.47 -17.83
C GLU A 17 14.83 2.15 -18.61
N SER A 18 16.01 1.66 -19.00
CA SER A 18 16.10 0.43 -19.77
C SER A 18 15.41 -0.74 -19.03
N VAL A 19 14.68 -1.56 -19.81
CA VAL A 19 14.00 -2.79 -19.35
C VAL A 19 14.97 -3.99 -19.32
N SER A 20 16.28 -3.73 -19.41
CA SER A 20 17.30 -4.79 -19.38
C SER A 20 17.30 -5.53 -18.04
N ALA A 21 17.63 -6.83 -18.06
CA ALA A 21 17.69 -7.62 -16.84
C ALA A 21 18.67 -7.02 -15.81
N ALA A 22 19.77 -6.44 -16.28
CA ALA A 22 20.72 -5.75 -15.41
C ALA A 22 20.07 -4.55 -14.70
N ALA A 23 19.39 -3.67 -15.43
CA ALA A 23 18.73 -2.50 -14.85
C ALA A 23 17.60 -2.90 -13.87
N VAL A 24 16.82 -3.93 -14.22
CA VAL A 24 15.79 -4.48 -13.33
C VAL A 24 16.40 -5.01 -12.03
N ILE A 25 17.50 -5.77 -12.12
CA ILE A 25 18.20 -6.30 -10.94
C ILE A 25 18.80 -5.18 -10.08
N GLU A 26 19.35 -4.13 -10.69
CA GLU A 26 19.81 -2.96 -9.93
C GLU A 26 18.66 -2.27 -9.18
N ARG A 27 17.49 -2.14 -9.81
CA ARG A 27 16.29 -1.60 -9.14
C ARG A 27 15.83 -2.50 -7.99
N MET A 28 15.82 -3.83 -8.18
CA MET A 28 15.51 -4.78 -7.09
C MET A 28 16.51 -4.66 -5.93
N LYS A 29 17.81 -4.52 -6.22
CA LYS A 29 18.84 -4.29 -5.19
C LYS A 29 18.61 -3.00 -4.41
N LYS A 30 18.27 -1.91 -5.11
CA LYS A 30 17.93 -0.62 -4.50
C LYS A 30 16.74 -0.74 -3.55
N VAL A 31 15.68 -1.43 -3.97
CA VAL A 31 14.47 -1.63 -3.16
C VAL A 31 14.73 -2.52 -1.94
N ALA A 32 15.53 -3.58 -2.09
CA ALA A 32 15.90 -4.47 -1.00
C ALA A 32 17.05 -3.94 -0.13
N GLU A 33 17.50 -2.69 -0.37
CA GLU A 33 18.62 -2.05 0.32
C GLU A 33 19.89 -2.93 0.39
N CYS A 34 20.12 -3.73 -0.65
CA CYS A 34 21.26 -4.65 -0.71
C CYS A 34 22.18 -4.29 -1.87
N PRO A 35 23.47 -3.99 -1.62
CA PRO A 35 24.38 -3.54 -2.68
C PRO A 35 24.90 -4.69 -3.56
N THR A 36 24.77 -5.93 -3.10
CA THR A 36 25.40 -7.10 -3.74
C THR A 36 24.36 -8.07 -4.32
N ASP A 37 24.74 -8.74 -5.42
CA ASP A 37 23.95 -9.84 -5.98
C ASP A 37 23.79 -11.00 -4.99
N ALA A 38 24.74 -11.16 -4.06
CA ALA A 38 24.63 -12.10 -2.94
C ALA A 38 23.47 -11.73 -2.00
N GLY A 39 23.38 -10.46 -1.63
CA GLY A 39 22.31 -9.94 -0.79
C GLY A 39 20.95 -10.09 -1.46
N LEU A 40 20.84 -9.74 -2.75
CA LEU A 40 19.59 -9.92 -3.48
C LEU A 40 19.20 -11.39 -3.57
N ALA A 41 20.16 -12.29 -3.86
CA ALA A 41 19.89 -13.72 -3.93
C ALA A 41 19.30 -14.27 -2.63
N ALA A 42 19.85 -13.84 -1.48
CA ALA A 42 19.30 -14.19 -0.18
C ALA A 42 17.90 -13.61 0.03
N ALA A 43 17.67 -12.34 -0.34
CA ALA A 43 16.41 -11.65 -0.15
C ALA A 43 15.22 -12.29 -0.91
N ILE A 44 15.48 -12.86 -2.10
CA ILE A 44 14.46 -13.50 -2.95
C ILE A 44 14.53 -15.04 -2.94
N ASN A 45 15.30 -15.62 -2.03
CA ASN A 45 15.50 -17.07 -1.90
C ASN A 45 15.88 -17.75 -3.24
N THR A 46 16.90 -17.23 -3.92
CA THR A 46 17.47 -17.81 -5.14
C THR A 46 18.98 -17.95 -5.04
N SER A 47 19.62 -18.52 -6.05
CA SER A 47 21.08 -18.63 -6.10
C SER A 47 21.72 -17.40 -6.78
N ARG A 48 22.94 -17.04 -6.33
CA ARG A 48 23.78 -16.05 -7.03
C ARG A 48 24.00 -16.39 -8.50
N SER A 49 24.07 -17.70 -8.82
CA SER A 49 24.25 -18.17 -10.18
C SER A 49 23.05 -17.89 -11.07
N ASN A 50 21.82 -17.86 -10.53
CA ASN A 50 20.63 -17.47 -11.28
C ASN A 50 20.65 -15.97 -11.64
N ILE A 51 21.02 -15.11 -10.69
CA ILE A 51 21.17 -13.66 -10.94
C ILE A 51 22.21 -13.41 -12.04
N ALA A 52 23.37 -14.07 -11.96
CA ALA A 52 24.40 -13.97 -12.98
C ALA A 52 23.91 -14.45 -14.36
N LYS A 53 23.14 -15.56 -14.42
CA LYS A 53 22.55 -16.07 -15.66
C LYS A 53 21.55 -15.08 -16.26
N TRP A 54 20.68 -14.48 -15.46
CA TRP A 54 19.71 -13.48 -15.91
C TRP A 54 20.39 -12.26 -16.52
N LYS A 55 21.41 -11.71 -15.84
CA LYS A 55 22.21 -10.60 -16.39
C LYS A 55 22.89 -10.99 -17.70
N LYS A 56 23.59 -12.14 -17.73
CA LYS A 56 24.34 -12.59 -18.91
C LYS A 56 23.44 -12.83 -20.13
N ARG A 57 22.24 -13.37 -19.93
CA ARG A 57 21.29 -13.68 -21.01
C ARG A 57 20.30 -12.54 -21.28
N ASN A 58 20.43 -11.43 -20.57
CA ASN A 58 19.45 -10.34 -20.55
C ASN A 58 18.00 -10.86 -20.36
N SER A 59 17.83 -11.88 -19.52
CA SER A 59 16.53 -12.53 -19.28
C SER A 59 15.90 -11.96 -18.02
N VAL A 60 14.83 -11.20 -18.15
CA VAL A 60 14.13 -10.56 -17.03
C VAL A 60 13.39 -11.63 -16.20
N PRO A 61 13.62 -11.73 -14.88
CA PRO A 61 13.04 -12.76 -14.03
C PRO A 61 11.63 -12.38 -13.54
N TYR A 62 10.64 -12.41 -14.44
CA TYR A 62 9.28 -11.93 -14.14
C TYR A 62 8.60 -12.64 -12.96
N ALA A 63 8.83 -13.93 -12.78
CA ALA A 63 8.26 -14.68 -11.67
C ALA A 63 8.80 -14.19 -10.32
N GLU A 64 10.10 -13.93 -10.25
CA GLU A 64 10.78 -13.40 -9.07
C GLU A 64 10.43 -11.93 -8.83
N ILE A 65 10.28 -11.13 -9.88
CA ILE A 65 9.81 -9.74 -9.78
C ILE A 65 8.41 -9.67 -9.17
N SER A 66 7.50 -10.56 -9.56
CA SER A 66 6.15 -10.61 -8.99
C SER A 66 6.16 -10.94 -7.50
N LYS A 67 6.94 -11.96 -7.09
CA LYS A 67 7.11 -12.32 -5.67
C LYS A 67 7.77 -11.19 -4.87
N PHE A 68 8.82 -10.60 -5.43
CA PHE A 68 9.54 -9.48 -4.86
C PHE A 68 8.64 -8.25 -4.67
N SER A 69 7.80 -7.95 -5.67
CA SER A 69 6.82 -6.87 -5.62
C SER A 69 5.87 -7.03 -4.43
N ALA A 70 5.37 -8.24 -4.19
CA ALA A 70 4.52 -8.54 -3.04
C ALA A 70 5.28 -8.42 -1.71
N GLN A 71 6.52 -8.94 -1.64
CA GLN A 71 7.33 -8.94 -0.41
C GLN A 71 7.77 -7.53 0.01
N PHE A 72 8.14 -6.67 -0.94
CA PHE A 72 8.68 -5.33 -0.69
C PHE A 72 7.68 -4.21 -1.02
N MET A 73 6.39 -4.55 -1.18
CA MET A 73 5.29 -3.62 -1.52
C MET A 73 5.65 -2.61 -2.61
N THR A 74 6.31 -3.09 -3.66
CA THR A 74 6.86 -2.24 -4.73
C THR A 74 6.18 -2.53 -6.06
N PRO A 75 5.66 -1.52 -6.79
CA PRO A 75 4.99 -1.73 -8.07
C PRO A 75 5.88 -2.46 -9.10
N VAL A 76 5.32 -3.48 -9.76
CA VAL A 76 6.01 -4.22 -10.83
C VAL A 76 6.46 -3.30 -11.95
N ASP A 77 5.64 -2.31 -12.32
CA ASP A 77 5.98 -1.33 -13.36
C ASP A 77 7.26 -0.56 -13.04
N TYR A 78 7.44 -0.16 -11.77
CA TYR A 78 8.68 0.50 -11.34
C TYR A 78 9.88 -0.45 -11.46
N LEU A 79 9.75 -1.70 -11.01
CA LEU A 79 10.83 -2.69 -11.09
C LEU A 79 11.28 -2.93 -12.55
N ILE A 80 10.32 -3.00 -13.48
CA ILE A 80 10.58 -3.29 -14.89
C ILE A 80 11.08 -2.06 -15.65
N THR A 81 10.42 -0.91 -15.50
CA THR A 81 10.61 0.25 -16.38
C THR A 81 11.38 1.39 -15.72
N GLY A 82 11.62 1.32 -14.41
CA GLY A 82 12.13 2.45 -13.62
C GLY A 82 11.14 3.62 -13.54
N ASN A 83 9.98 3.53 -14.19
CA ASN A 83 9.03 4.61 -14.25
C ASN A 83 8.35 4.78 -12.88
N GLN A 84 8.64 5.90 -12.22
CA GLN A 84 7.96 6.29 -11.00
C GLN A 84 6.56 6.89 -11.26
N ALA A 85 6.15 7.11 -12.52
CA ALA A 85 4.77 7.46 -12.85
C ALA A 85 3.79 6.33 -12.50
N GLY A 86 4.30 5.10 -12.34
CA GLY A 86 3.61 3.98 -11.72
C GLY A 86 3.61 4.00 -10.19
N LYS A 87 3.92 5.13 -9.53
CA LYS A 87 3.58 5.41 -8.12
C LYS A 87 2.06 5.50 -7.91
N HIS A 88 1.28 4.72 -8.65
CA HIS A 88 0.22 3.99 -7.99
C HIS A 88 0.88 2.96 -7.06
N ARG A 89 1.53 3.43 -5.96
CA ARG A 89 1.27 2.80 -4.66
C ARG A 89 -0.22 2.61 -4.69
N VAL A 90 -0.72 1.37 -4.55
CA VAL A 90 -2.16 1.08 -4.52
C VAL A 90 -2.74 2.24 -3.78
N ALA A 91 -3.34 3.17 -4.54
CA ALA A 91 -3.87 4.32 -3.90
C ALA A 91 -4.93 3.63 -3.06
N THR A 92 -4.87 3.85 -1.78
CA THR A 92 -5.98 3.63 -0.87
C THR A 92 -7.23 4.36 -1.35
N SER A 93 -7.26 4.89 -2.60
CA SER A 93 -8.41 4.98 -3.46
C SER A 93 -9.24 3.70 -3.41
N VAL A 94 -10.12 3.73 -2.41
CA VAL A 94 -11.35 3.00 -2.27
C VAL A 94 -11.12 1.50 -2.10
N LEU A 95 -10.82 1.09 -0.86
CA LEU A 95 -11.13 -0.26 -0.42
C LEU A 95 -12.61 -0.54 -0.74
N ASN A 96 -12.84 -1.40 -1.73
CA ASN A 96 -14.20 -1.71 -2.17
C ASN A 96 -14.90 -2.56 -1.10
N ASP A 97 -15.91 -1.99 -0.47
CA ASP A 97 -16.66 -2.62 0.62
C ASP A 97 -17.31 -3.94 0.19
N ARG A 98 -17.69 -4.10 -1.08
CA ARG A 98 -18.25 -5.35 -1.60
C ARG A 98 -17.21 -6.46 -1.66
N VAL A 99 -16.02 -6.16 -2.19
CA VAL A 99 -14.91 -7.13 -2.26
C VAL A 99 -14.50 -7.53 -0.85
N LEU A 100 -14.37 -6.56 0.05
CA LEU A 100 -14.01 -6.80 1.44
C LEU A 100 -15.08 -7.62 2.18
N ALA A 101 -16.37 -7.38 1.92
CA ALA A 101 -17.44 -8.18 2.49
C ALA A 101 -17.39 -9.64 2.02
N ILE A 102 -17.03 -9.90 0.76
CA ILE A 102 -16.86 -11.27 0.24
C ILE A 102 -15.69 -11.97 0.95
N LEU A 103 -14.55 -11.29 1.08
CA LEU A 103 -13.38 -11.85 1.78
C LEU A 103 -13.67 -12.13 3.26
N LEU A 104 -14.33 -11.20 3.95
CA LEU A 104 -14.71 -11.37 5.36
C LEU A 104 -15.68 -12.54 5.55
N LYS A 105 -16.62 -12.75 4.62
CA LYS A 105 -17.50 -13.93 4.66
C LYS A 105 -16.70 -15.24 4.54
N ASP A 106 -15.74 -15.30 3.63
CA ASP A 106 -14.87 -16.49 3.47
C ASP A 106 -14.04 -16.73 4.75
N PHE A 107 -13.51 -15.68 5.37
CA PHE A 107 -12.75 -15.79 6.62
C PHE A 107 -13.62 -16.22 7.81
N PHE A 108 -14.83 -15.70 7.93
CA PHE A 108 -15.79 -16.14 8.95
C PHE A 108 -16.20 -17.60 8.74
N ALA A 109 -16.47 -18.01 7.50
CA ALA A 109 -16.80 -19.40 7.18
C ALA A 109 -15.65 -20.36 7.55
N LYS A 110 -14.39 -19.91 7.41
CA LYS A 110 -13.19 -20.63 7.80
C LYS A 110 -12.84 -20.50 9.29
N SER A 111 -13.67 -19.82 10.10
CA SER A 111 -13.41 -19.54 11.51
C SER A 111 -12.08 -18.83 11.78
N LEU A 112 -11.54 -18.10 10.79
CA LEU A 112 -10.30 -17.32 10.92
C LEU A 112 -10.54 -16.00 11.66
N LEU A 113 -11.78 -15.55 11.73
CA LEU A 113 -12.19 -14.33 12.41
C LEU A 113 -13.44 -14.59 13.26
N PHE A 114 -13.56 -13.85 14.36
CA PHE A 114 -14.68 -13.95 15.28
C PHE A 114 -15.92 -13.23 14.73
N VAL A 115 -17.07 -13.91 14.77
CA VAL A 115 -18.39 -13.31 14.55
C VAL A 115 -19.11 -13.24 15.91
N PRO A 116 -19.60 -12.05 16.32
CA PRO A 116 -20.45 -11.94 17.51
C PRO A 116 -21.67 -12.86 17.41
N LYS A 117 -21.97 -13.61 18.48
CA LYS A 117 -23.04 -14.63 18.50
C LYS A 117 -24.43 -14.09 18.17
N GLU A 118 -24.65 -12.79 18.34
CA GLU A 118 -25.92 -12.08 18.12
C GLU A 118 -26.07 -11.54 16.69
N ARG A 119 -25.11 -11.76 15.80
CA ARG A 119 -25.14 -11.22 14.44
C ARG A 119 -25.06 -12.31 13.38
N ASP A 120 -25.86 -12.14 12.33
CA ASP A 120 -25.70 -12.91 11.10
C ASP A 120 -24.30 -12.66 10.49
N PRO A 121 -23.51 -13.70 10.18
CA PRO A 121 -22.16 -13.56 9.64
C PRO A 121 -22.09 -12.76 8.34
N SER A 122 -23.11 -12.87 7.48
CA SER A 122 -23.13 -12.17 6.21
C SER A 122 -23.40 -10.68 6.39
N ASP A 123 -24.31 -10.31 7.28
CA ASP A 123 -24.59 -8.91 7.58
C ASP A 123 -23.48 -8.28 8.44
N TYR A 124 -22.85 -9.04 9.33
CA TYR A 124 -21.65 -8.60 10.05
C TYR A 124 -20.48 -8.34 9.10
N ALA A 125 -20.25 -9.21 8.10
CA ALA A 125 -19.23 -9.00 7.08
C ALA A 125 -19.45 -7.72 6.27
N LYS A 126 -20.69 -7.44 5.85
CA LYS A 126 -21.03 -6.19 5.14
C LYS A 126 -20.79 -4.97 6.03
N TRP A 127 -21.22 -5.02 7.28
CA TRP A 127 -21.04 -3.93 8.23
C TRP A 127 -19.55 -3.65 8.49
N LEU A 128 -18.78 -4.71 8.76
CA LEU A 128 -17.36 -4.62 9.05
C LEU A 128 -16.58 -4.13 7.82
N ALA A 129 -16.93 -4.61 6.62
CA ALA A 129 -16.34 -4.14 5.38
C ALA A 129 -16.54 -2.63 5.17
N ARG A 130 -17.76 -2.12 5.36
CA ARG A 130 -18.03 -0.68 5.28
C ARG A 130 -17.30 0.12 6.36
N LYS A 131 -17.13 -0.45 7.55
CA LYS A 131 -16.42 0.21 8.66
C LYS A 131 -14.93 0.32 8.35
N ILE A 132 -14.31 -0.77 7.91
CA ILE A 132 -12.91 -0.80 7.48
C ILE A 132 -12.69 0.15 6.29
N ALA A 133 -13.49 0.03 5.23
CA ALA A 133 -13.34 0.87 4.04
C ALA A 133 -13.43 2.36 4.37
N ARG A 134 -14.38 2.78 5.22
CA ARG A 134 -14.46 4.18 5.69
C ARG A 134 -13.21 4.61 6.43
N HIS A 135 -12.76 3.81 7.39
CA HIS A 135 -11.58 4.15 8.20
C HIS A 135 -10.31 4.37 7.34
N TYR A 136 -10.09 3.53 6.33
CA TYR A 136 -8.96 3.70 5.42
C TYR A 136 -9.11 4.93 4.51
N ASN A 137 -10.33 5.26 4.07
CA ASN A 137 -10.58 6.47 3.29
C ASN A 137 -10.38 7.73 4.15
N ASP A 138 -10.74 7.69 5.42
CA ASP A 138 -10.54 8.79 6.37
C ASP A 138 -9.04 9.04 6.61
N ILE A 139 -8.24 7.97 6.76
CA ILE A 139 -6.77 8.07 6.87
C ILE A 139 -6.18 8.75 5.63
N GLU A 140 -6.62 8.37 4.43
CA GLU A 140 -6.13 8.98 3.18
C GLU A 140 -6.45 10.48 3.10
N ASP A 141 -7.64 10.90 3.54
CA ASP A 141 -8.02 12.32 3.63
C ASP A 141 -7.14 13.09 4.64
N ILE A 142 -6.84 12.48 5.79
CA ILE A 142 -5.92 13.05 6.79
C ILE A 142 -4.50 13.18 6.21
N VAL A 143 -3.99 12.15 5.54
CA VAL A 143 -2.67 12.18 4.88
C VAL A 143 -2.60 13.33 3.88
N GLN A 144 -3.61 13.48 3.01
CA GLN A 144 -3.65 14.57 2.03
C GLN A 144 -3.67 15.95 2.70
N LYS A 145 -4.41 16.11 3.80
CA LYS A 145 -4.44 17.35 4.58
C LYS A 145 -3.09 17.65 5.24
N LEU A 146 -2.39 16.64 5.76
CA LEU A 146 -1.06 16.80 6.37
C LEU A 146 0.01 17.12 5.32
N GLU A 147 -0.02 16.47 4.16
CA GLU A 147 0.86 16.77 3.02
C GLU A 147 0.66 18.21 2.53
N ALA A 148 -0.60 18.63 2.34
CA ALA A 148 -0.93 19.96 1.80
C ALA A 148 -0.72 21.08 2.84
N GLY A 149 -1.08 20.86 4.09
CA GLY A 149 -1.06 21.87 5.15
C GLY A 149 0.30 22.04 5.81
N LEU A 150 0.94 20.93 6.19
CA LEU A 150 2.19 20.94 6.96
C LEU A 150 3.44 20.71 6.09
N LYS A 151 3.27 20.53 4.78
CA LYS A 151 4.35 20.17 3.84
C LYS A 151 5.16 18.95 4.33
N MET A 152 4.51 18.05 5.05
CA MET A 152 5.13 16.84 5.57
C MET A 152 5.48 15.92 4.40
N SER A 153 6.53 15.13 4.57
CA SER A 153 6.75 14.01 3.65
C SER A 153 5.58 13.03 3.79
N ARG A 154 5.15 12.41 2.69
CA ARG A 154 4.02 11.47 2.72
C ARG A 154 4.18 10.38 3.78
N ARG A 155 5.42 9.91 3.98
CA ARG A 155 5.74 8.91 5.00
C ARG A 155 5.40 9.40 6.40
N ASP A 156 5.85 10.60 6.75
CA ASP A 156 5.59 11.18 8.07
C ASP A 156 4.09 11.49 8.25
N ALA A 157 3.41 11.89 7.16
CA ALA A 157 1.97 12.10 7.15
C ALA A 157 1.18 10.79 7.33
N GLU A 158 1.59 9.69 6.69
CA GLU A 158 1.00 8.35 6.86
C GLU A 158 1.15 7.86 8.31
N GLU A 159 2.35 7.97 8.88
CA GLU A 159 2.60 7.59 10.28
C GLU A 159 1.76 8.43 11.26
N ALA A 160 1.71 9.75 11.07
CA ALA A 160 0.89 10.63 11.89
C ALA A 160 -0.63 10.39 11.71
N ALA A 161 -1.08 10.10 10.50
CA ALA A 161 -2.48 9.83 10.21
C ALA A 161 -2.96 8.52 10.83
N ILE A 162 -2.13 7.47 10.83
CA ILE A 162 -2.44 6.20 11.52
C ILE A 162 -2.59 6.46 13.02
N VAL A 163 -1.63 7.15 13.64
CA VAL A 163 -1.69 7.47 15.08
C VAL A 163 -2.92 8.33 15.42
N ALA A 164 -3.22 9.34 14.59
CA ALA A 164 -4.40 10.18 14.77
C ALA A 164 -5.71 9.39 14.61
N ALA A 165 -5.78 8.51 13.59
CA ALA A 165 -6.95 7.69 13.33
C ALA A 165 -7.17 6.64 14.43
N GLU A 166 -6.10 6.04 14.97
CA GLU A 166 -6.18 5.12 16.12
C GLU A 166 -6.65 5.85 17.38
N ALA A 167 -6.10 7.04 17.67
CA ALA A 167 -6.52 7.85 18.82
C ALA A 167 -8.03 8.20 18.76
N ILE A 168 -8.52 8.60 17.58
CA ILE A 168 -9.94 8.91 17.34
C ILE A 168 -10.81 7.63 17.41
N PHE A 169 -10.31 6.51 16.89
CA PHE A 169 -11.04 5.25 16.86
C PHE A 169 -11.24 4.64 18.25
N PHE A 170 -10.25 4.76 19.14
CA PHE A 170 -10.37 4.33 20.53
C PHE A 170 -11.30 5.24 21.35
N ASP A 171 -11.28 6.55 21.11
CA ASP A 171 -12.14 7.51 21.84
C ASP A 171 -13.64 7.30 21.53
N LEU A 172 -13.98 7.01 20.27
CA LEU A 172 -15.35 6.67 19.85
C LEU A 172 -15.86 5.30 20.36
N SER A 173 -14.97 4.44 20.84
CA SER A 173 -15.34 3.16 21.46
C SER A 173 -15.65 3.28 22.95
N GLY A 174 -15.31 4.41 23.59
CA GLY A 174 -15.60 4.71 24.99
C GLY A 174 -16.95 5.38 25.24
N THR A 175 -17.62 5.90 24.21
CA THR A 175 -18.83 6.76 24.39
C THR A 175 -20.17 6.03 24.35
N THR A 176 -20.21 4.72 24.63
CA THR A 176 -21.48 3.99 24.83
C THR A 176 -21.70 3.65 26.31
N GLN A 177 -21.62 4.65 27.19
CA GLN A 177 -22.21 4.55 28.54
C GLN A 177 -22.43 5.92 29.21
N SER A 178 -23.31 6.76 28.67
CA SER A 178 -23.94 7.84 29.46
C SER A 178 -25.14 8.44 28.70
N ASP A 179 -26.21 7.68 28.58
CA ASP A 179 -27.52 8.27 28.29
C ASP A 179 -28.63 7.33 28.77
N GLN A 180 -28.64 7.10 30.10
CA GLN A 180 -29.82 6.80 30.90
C GLN A 180 -29.45 7.09 32.37
N VAL A 181 -29.90 8.21 32.92
CA VAL A 181 -30.50 8.39 34.25
C VAL A 181 -30.90 9.86 34.35
N GLY A 182 -32.20 10.14 34.52
CA GLY A 182 -32.68 11.47 34.87
C GLY A 182 -34.13 11.79 34.54
N ASP A 183 -35.07 10.86 34.74
CA ASP A 183 -36.47 11.19 35.00
C ASP A 183 -36.76 10.77 36.45
N GLU A 184 -36.85 11.76 37.34
CA GLU A 184 -37.74 11.79 38.52
C GLU A 184 -38.31 13.21 38.67
#